data_AF-A0A2Z5ZLU9-F1
#
_entry.id   AF-A0A2Z5ZLU9-F1
#
_cell.length_a   1.000
_cell.length_b   1.000
_cell.length_c   1.000
_cell.angle_alpha   90.00
_cell.angle_beta   90.00
_cell.angle_gamma   90.00
#
_symmetry.space_group_name_H-M   'P 1'
#
loop_
_entity.id
_entity.type
_entity.pdbx_description
1 polymer ?
#
loop_
_entity_poly.entity_id
_entity_poly.type
_entity_poly.pdbx_seq_one_letter_code
_entity_poly.pdbx_strand_id
1 'polypeptide(L)'
;MGSGRGDPWLMDRQIVYPAQIPLDSDQLNAQRNAYVALGQLAAMAYGWSTVSASGFACTPGSGLALVIAPGSLLAPGVVDASAYGTLAAISSALVRQYGSRDPVTLDVPGAGATYTVYVTPATVDGDDTVLPFYNAADPSVTYAGADNSGNTAPTVRQDVAQLGIGTSVPADAYPLWTVTVPAGTTSIAADMIAQADGAPFYDTIPQLQAAKQDALGYTPVQQGGGPSQTAGKICIGEDSTGIGGIRYALMNGSALTDQGFILRSYAPNPAVGDTAFTNIYYAGGVGHVWAAISDRIYGSLAWYSDVTTVQTNLTTALAAQSDTNADVQTQIGKSVSGVPQLSTDAQGVKLVYAAGSTSPDGTARPQFYYNGGNAFLATEVDVATLSSRLTSEIATRSDQVSDLNTQVGNRIVGLAGSGFITVQSLVVDQTSQNLTLNLGNGVVAQEYAQVQTGVINDSPAFGWWKKTRLPDGSWLLEQEYVVTGLKGNAAHKFPMAFASSPALTLTCSNDTGTSNQHKSIFPNYLQGTLTASGVTLDVFYYDNANGSCALSGDFILSVRAVGPVAS
;
A
#
# COMPACT_ATOMS: atom_id res chain seq x y z
N MET A 1 24.16 -35.37 -56.89
CA MET A 1 23.38 -34.22 -57.39
C MET A 1 22.14 -34.06 -56.53
N GLY A 2 22.28 -33.41 -55.38
CA GLY A 2 21.16 -32.81 -54.66
C GLY A 2 21.36 -31.31 -54.80
N SER A 3 20.45 -30.62 -55.49
CA SER A 3 20.41 -29.16 -55.43
C SER A 3 19.90 -28.79 -54.04
N GLY A 4 20.81 -28.74 -53.07
CA GLY A 4 20.54 -28.12 -51.79
C GLY A 4 20.22 -26.67 -52.07
N ARG A 5 18.94 -26.30 -51.96
CA ARG A 5 18.57 -24.94 -51.61
C ARG A 5 19.20 -24.72 -50.24
N GLY A 6 20.40 -24.15 -50.22
CA GLY A 6 20.97 -23.59 -49.00
C GLY A 6 20.06 -22.44 -48.62
N ASP A 7 19.17 -22.67 -47.66
CA ASP A 7 18.49 -21.57 -47.00
C ASP A 7 19.60 -20.77 -46.29
N PRO A 8 19.85 -19.51 -46.68
CA PRO A 8 21.00 -18.72 -46.23
C PRO A 8 20.97 -18.38 -44.73
N TRP A 9 19.99 -18.92 -44.00
CA TRP A 9 19.72 -18.70 -42.58
C TRP A 9 20.24 -19.84 -41.68
N LEU A 10 20.62 -20.99 -42.24
CA LEU A 10 21.16 -22.11 -41.47
C LEU A 10 22.69 -22.17 -41.62
N MET A 11 23.38 -22.38 -40.50
CA MET A 11 24.82 -22.64 -40.49
C MET A 11 25.08 -24.07 -40.97
N ASP A 12 25.27 -24.23 -42.26
CA ASP A 12 25.56 -25.53 -42.87
C ASP A 12 26.96 -26.01 -42.49
N ARG A 13 27.05 -27.26 -42.04
CA ARG A 13 28.32 -27.93 -41.73
C ARG A 13 28.46 -29.15 -42.61
N GLN A 14 29.56 -29.20 -43.35
CA GLN A 14 29.88 -30.35 -44.16
C GLN A 14 30.34 -31.51 -43.28
N ILE A 15 29.72 -32.68 -43.44
CA ILE A 15 30.09 -33.91 -42.74
C ILE A 15 31.01 -34.70 -43.67
N VAL A 16 32.23 -34.99 -43.21
CA VAL A 16 33.14 -35.93 -43.86
C VAL A 16 33.13 -37.22 -43.05
N TYR A 17 32.78 -38.33 -43.68
CA TYR A 17 32.63 -39.62 -43.00
C TYR A 17 34.00 -40.31 -42.78
N PRO A 18 34.12 -41.20 -41.78
CA PRO A 18 35.27 -42.08 -41.67
C PRO A 18 35.52 -42.84 -42.98
N ALA A 19 36.78 -42.86 -43.44
CA ALA A 19 37.22 -43.43 -44.72
C ALA A 19 36.75 -42.70 -46.01
N GLN A 20 36.03 -41.59 -45.91
CA GLN A 20 35.81 -40.71 -47.06
C GLN A 20 37.10 -39.97 -47.41
N ILE A 21 37.41 -39.86 -48.72
CA ILE A 21 38.49 -38.99 -49.21
C ILE A 21 37.98 -37.55 -49.16
N PRO A 22 38.60 -36.64 -48.39
CA PRO A 22 38.23 -35.23 -48.42
C PRO A 22 38.44 -34.66 -49.82
N LEU A 23 37.44 -33.93 -50.30
CA LEU A 23 37.53 -33.20 -51.57
C LEU A 23 37.97 -31.76 -51.29
N ASP A 24 38.56 -31.11 -52.29
CA ASP A 24 38.89 -29.68 -52.24
C ASP A 24 37.64 -28.81 -51.97
N SER A 25 36.51 -29.17 -52.57
CA SER A 25 35.21 -28.55 -52.32
C SER A 25 34.79 -28.62 -50.84
N ASP A 26 35.23 -29.62 -50.06
CA ASP A 26 34.93 -29.70 -48.63
C ASP A 26 35.60 -28.54 -47.87
N GLN A 27 36.85 -28.23 -48.21
CA GLN A 27 37.59 -27.12 -47.63
C GLN A 27 37.06 -25.77 -48.10
N LEU A 28 36.79 -25.63 -49.40
CA LEU A 28 36.28 -24.39 -49.97
C LEU A 28 34.88 -24.05 -49.41
N ASN A 29 34.01 -25.06 -49.20
CA ASN A 29 32.69 -24.83 -48.60
C ASN A 29 32.82 -24.40 -47.13
N ALA A 30 33.78 -24.95 -46.38
CA ALA A 30 34.01 -24.50 -45.00
C ALA A 30 34.42 -23.01 -44.94
N GLN A 31 35.26 -22.56 -45.87
CA GLN A 31 35.66 -21.15 -45.99
C GLN A 31 34.47 -20.27 -46.40
N ARG A 32 33.68 -20.69 -47.39
CA ARG A 32 32.46 -20.00 -47.79
C ARG A 32 31.44 -19.91 -46.65
N ASN A 33 31.24 -20.97 -45.89
CA ASN A 33 30.27 -20.96 -44.79
C ASN A 33 30.71 -20.01 -43.66
N ALA A 34 32.01 -19.95 -43.35
CA ALA A 34 32.55 -18.95 -42.43
C ALA A 34 32.35 -17.52 -42.96
N TYR A 35 32.57 -17.33 -44.26
CA TYR A 35 32.36 -16.05 -44.94
C TYR A 35 30.90 -15.58 -44.87
N VAL A 36 29.94 -16.47 -45.18
CA VAL A 36 28.51 -16.21 -45.05
C VAL A 36 28.12 -15.93 -43.60
N ALA A 37 28.62 -16.70 -42.64
CA ALA A 37 28.32 -16.50 -41.22
C ALA A 37 28.77 -15.12 -40.71
N LEU A 38 29.96 -14.67 -41.11
CA LEU A 38 30.46 -13.33 -40.78
C LEU A 38 29.62 -12.23 -41.44
N GLY A 39 29.22 -12.42 -42.70
CA GLY A 39 28.37 -11.46 -43.39
C GLY A 39 26.96 -11.35 -42.78
N GLN A 40 26.38 -12.47 -42.35
CA GLN A 40 25.11 -12.50 -41.62
C GLN A 40 25.21 -11.78 -40.28
N LEU A 41 26.29 -12.02 -39.52
CA LEU A 41 26.56 -11.31 -38.26
C LEU A 41 26.72 -9.79 -38.48
N ALA A 42 27.45 -9.40 -39.53
CA ALA A 42 27.59 -7.99 -39.91
C ALA A 42 26.23 -7.36 -40.29
N ALA A 43 25.40 -8.08 -41.04
CA ALA A 43 24.05 -7.66 -41.39
C ALA A 43 23.13 -7.52 -40.18
N MET A 44 23.28 -8.36 -39.15
CA MET A 44 22.55 -8.21 -37.88
C MET A 44 23.01 -6.98 -37.08
N ALA A 45 24.29 -6.64 -37.15
CA ALA A 45 24.85 -5.51 -36.40
C ALA A 45 24.53 -4.15 -37.05
N TYR A 46 24.64 -4.04 -38.38
CA TYR A 46 24.52 -2.76 -39.09
C TYR A 46 23.30 -2.68 -40.02
N GLY A 47 22.71 -3.81 -40.40
CA GLY A 47 21.67 -3.91 -41.42
C GLY A 47 22.21 -4.35 -42.78
N TRP A 48 21.34 -4.90 -43.62
CA TRP A 48 21.70 -5.49 -44.93
C TRP A 48 22.14 -4.48 -46.00
N SER A 49 21.67 -3.25 -45.90
CA SER A 49 21.95 -2.17 -46.87
C SER A 49 22.87 -1.10 -46.30
N THR A 50 23.26 -1.22 -45.04
CA THR A 50 24.07 -0.22 -44.35
C THR A 50 25.53 -0.46 -44.66
N VAL A 51 26.20 0.57 -45.14
CA VAL A 51 27.65 0.58 -45.30
C VAL A 51 28.25 1.11 -44.02
N SER A 52 29.28 0.46 -43.49
CA SER A 52 29.93 0.85 -42.23
C SER A 52 31.44 0.75 -42.36
N ALA A 53 32.15 1.80 -41.95
CA ALA A 53 33.60 1.88 -41.96
C ALA A 53 34.14 2.01 -40.53
N SER A 54 35.29 1.39 -40.29
CA SER A 54 36.05 1.50 -39.05
C SER A 54 37.54 1.55 -39.36
N GLY A 55 38.31 2.31 -38.58
CA GLY A 55 39.71 2.61 -38.88
C GLY A 55 39.83 3.75 -39.90
N PHE A 56 40.69 3.60 -40.91
CA PHE A 56 40.92 4.59 -41.98
C PHE A 56 41.21 6.01 -41.48
N ALA A 57 41.90 6.15 -40.33
CA ALA A 57 42.29 7.45 -39.81
C ALA A 57 43.16 8.18 -40.85
N CYS A 58 42.74 9.38 -41.24
CA CYS A 58 43.45 10.20 -42.22
C CYS A 58 44.36 11.18 -41.49
N THR A 59 45.65 11.13 -41.80
CA THR A 59 46.65 12.03 -41.22
C THR A 59 47.48 12.69 -42.32
N PRO A 60 48.02 13.90 -42.09
CA PRO A 60 48.92 14.52 -43.06
C PRO A 60 50.19 13.68 -43.28
N GLY A 61 50.56 13.50 -44.55
CA GLY A 61 51.83 12.91 -44.97
C GLY A 61 52.92 13.96 -45.24
N SER A 62 54.02 13.54 -45.85
CA SER A 62 55.06 14.47 -46.29
C SER A 62 54.65 15.19 -47.57
N GLY A 63 54.66 16.53 -47.57
CA GLY A 63 54.27 17.34 -48.72
C GLY A 63 52.77 17.32 -48.97
N LEU A 64 52.35 17.31 -50.23
CA LEU A 64 50.94 17.17 -50.62
C LEU A 64 50.52 15.70 -50.63
N ALA A 65 50.62 15.04 -49.49
CA ALA A 65 50.23 13.64 -49.33
C ALA A 65 49.43 13.44 -48.05
N LEU A 66 48.63 12.38 -48.04
CA LEU A 66 47.86 11.90 -46.90
C LEU A 66 48.30 10.48 -46.58
N VAL A 67 48.32 10.12 -45.29
CA VAL A 67 48.51 8.75 -44.84
C VAL A 67 47.20 8.27 -44.22
N ILE A 68 46.61 7.26 -44.82
CA ILE A 68 45.39 6.61 -44.34
C ILE A 68 45.80 5.34 -43.59
N ALA A 69 45.44 5.26 -42.32
CA ALA A 69 45.70 4.09 -41.49
C ALA A 69 44.91 2.86 -41.99
N PRO A 70 45.32 1.64 -41.60
CA PRO A 70 44.53 0.42 -41.83
C PRO A 70 43.07 0.57 -41.36
N GLY A 71 42.18 -0.14 -42.04
CA GLY A 71 40.75 -0.05 -41.75
C GLY A 71 39.96 -1.14 -42.46
N SER A 72 38.67 -1.21 -42.15
CA SER A 72 37.75 -2.13 -42.80
C SER A 72 36.45 -1.45 -43.14
N LEU A 73 35.88 -1.85 -44.28
CA LEU A 73 34.58 -1.43 -44.78
C LEU A 73 33.67 -2.66 -44.80
N LEU A 74 32.50 -2.54 -44.19
CA LEU A 74 31.37 -3.43 -44.38
C LEU A 74 30.47 -2.81 -45.44
N ALA A 75 30.21 -3.53 -46.53
CA ALA A 75 29.34 -3.06 -47.60
C ALA A 75 28.50 -4.19 -48.20
N PRO A 76 27.31 -3.88 -48.77
CA PRO A 76 26.51 -4.87 -49.49
C PRO A 76 27.27 -5.46 -50.69
N GLY A 77 27.13 -6.77 -50.88
CA GLY A 77 27.66 -7.50 -52.02
C GLY A 77 26.94 -8.83 -52.20
N VAL A 78 27.63 -9.79 -52.82
CA VAL A 78 27.15 -11.17 -53.00
C VAL A 78 28.15 -12.18 -52.46
N VAL A 79 27.71 -13.40 -52.13
CA VAL A 79 28.58 -14.45 -51.58
C VAL A 79 29.80 -14.69 -52.48
N ASP A 80 29.58 -14.95 -53.77
CA ASP A 80 30.63 -15.17 -54.77
C ASP A 80 30.14 -14.66 -56.13
N ALA A 81 30.73 -13.58 -56.64
CA ALA A 81 30.38 -13.04 -57.96
C ALA A 81 30.96 -13.90 -59.12
N SER A 82 32.05 -14.63 -58.85
CA SER A 82 32.73 -15.54 -59.77
C SER A 82 33.01 -16.88 -59.07
N ALA A 83 33.34 -17.92 -59.83
CA ALA A 83 33.69 -19.21 -59.25
C ALA A 83 34.87 -19.09 -58.27
N TYR A 84 34.85 -19.86 -57.20
CA TYR A 84 35.90 -19.92 -56.17
C TYR A 84 36.47 -21.33 -56.10
N GLY A 85 37.64 -21.53 -56.73
CA GLY A 85 38.19 -22.86 -56.96
C GLY A 85 37.20 -23.75 -57.74
N THR A 86 36.88 -24.91 -57.19
CA THR A 86 35.86 -25.83 -57.76
C THR A 86 34.42 -25.45 -57.45
N LEU A 87 34.18 -24.46 -56.59
CA LEU A 87 32.84 -24.01 -56.26
C LEU A 87 32.33 -22.99 -57.29
N ALA A 88 31.10 -23.21 -57.77
CA ALA A 88 30.41 -22.25 -58.63
C ALA A 88 30.11 -20.93 -57.89
N ALA A 89 29.93 -19.85 -58.65
CA ALA A 89 29.52 -18.54 -58.14
C ALA A 89 28.14 -18.61 -57.46
N ILE A 90 27.91 -17.76 -56.45
CA ILE A 90 26.65 -17.62 -55.73
C ILE A 90 26.33 -16.13 -55.60
N SER A 91 25.34 -15.67 -56.36
CA SER A 91 24.93 -14.26 -56.40
C SER A 91 23.95 -13.85 -55.30
N SER A 92 23.80 -14.66 -54.24
CA SER A 92 22.96 -14.32 -53.09
C SER A 92 23.55 -13.12 -52.35
N ALA A 93 22.71 -12.17 -51.95
CA ALA A 93 23.14 -10.98 -51.23
C ALA A 93 23.84 -11.34 -49.91
N LEU A 94 24.93 -10.65 -49.60
CA LEU A 94 25.71 -10.80 -48.38
C LEU A 94 26.34 -9.45 -48.01
N VAL A 95 26.36 -9.09 -46.73
CA VAL A 95 27.23 -7.99 -46.26
C VAL A 95 28.65 -8.50 -46.21
N ARG A 96 29.57 -7.84 -46.90
CA ARG A 96 30.96 -8.28 -47.07
C ARG A 96 31.90 -7.36 -46.31
N GLN A 97 32.97 -7.91 -45.75
CA GLN A 97 34.04 -7.14 -45.14
C GLN A 97 35.20 -6.98 -46.12
N TYR A 98 35.57 -5.74 -46.38
CA TYR A 98 36.69 -5.34 -47.21
C TYR A 98 37.77 -4.73 -46.32
N GLY A 99 38.98 -5.25 -46.37
CA GLY A 99 40.08 -4.82 -45.51
C GLY A 99 41.14 -4.01 -46.26
N SER A 100 41.71 -3.02 -45.58
CA SER A 100 43.02 -2.44 -45.93
C SER A 100 43.95 -2.69 -44.74
N ARG A 101 44.94 -3.57 -44.93
CA ARG A 101 45.75 -4.11 -43.83
C ARG A 101 46.94 -3.22 -43.47
N ASP A 102 47.47 -2.50 -44.46
CA ASP A 102 48.64 -1.64 -44.33
C ASP A 102 48.26 -0.17 -44.58
N PRO A 103 48.97 0.80 -43.98
CA PRO A 103 48.74 2.21 -44.27
C PRO A 103 48.94 2.52 -45.75
N VAL A 104 48.05 3.33 -46.33
CA VAL A 104 48.14 3.77 -47.73
C VAL A 104 48.48 5.25 -47.78
N THR A 105 49.49 5.60 -48.57
CA THR A 105 49.81 7.00 -48.87
C THR A 105 49.08 7.41 -50.14
N LEU A 106 48.35 8.52 -50.08
CA LEU A 106 47.62 9.09 -51.20
C LEU A 106 48.19 10.47 -51.53
N ASP A 107 48.64 10.65 -52.76
CA ASP A 107 49.09 11.95 -53.25
C ASP A 107 47.89 12.85 -53.54
N VAL A 108 47.90 14.06 -52.98
CA VAL A 108 46.86 15.05 -53.22
C VAL A 108 47.13 15.72 -54.57
N PRO A 109 46.19 15.68 -55.54
CA PRO A 109 46.48 16.08 -56.92
C PRO A 109 46.97 17.52 -57.12
N GLY A 110 46.68 18.43 -56.19
CA GLY A 110 47.12 19.81 -56.25
C GLY A 110 46.58 20.68 -55.13
N ALA A 111 46.95 21.96 -55.16
CA ALA A 111 46.45 22.98 -54.24
C ALA A 111 45.33 23.82 -54.88
N GLY A 112 44.49 24.45 -54.05
CA GLY A 112 43.40 25.32 -54.50
C GLY A 112 42.09 24.60 -54.84
N ALA A 113 41.89 23.38 -54.34
CA ALA A 113 40.69 22.58 -54.56
C ALA A 113 40.33 21.75 -53.32
N THR A 114 39.11 21.24 -53.32
CA THR A 114 38.63 20.26 -52.34
C THR A 114 38.64 18.87 -52.97
N TYR A 115 39.20 17.91 -52.26
CA TYR A 115 39.27 16.51 -52.66
C TYR A 115 38.55 15.65 -51.63
N THR A 116 38.02 14.52 -52.09
CA THR A 116 37.40 13.51 -51.23
C THR A 116 38.25 12.25 -51.29
N VAL A 117 38.70 11.79 -50.13
CA VAL A 117 39.23 10.44 -49.94
C VAL A 117 38.05 9.48 -49.87
N TYR A 118 38.09 8.42 -50.67
CA TYR A 118 37.04 7.42 -50.75
C TYR A 118 37.62 6.01 -50.66
N VAL A 119 36.74 5.05 -50.39
CA VAL A 119 37.05 3.63 -50.40
C VAL A 119 36.14 2.90 -51.39
N THR A 120 36.76 2.07 -52.24
CA THR A 120 36.07 1.21 -53.20
C THR A 120 36.20 -0.25 -52.75
N PRO A 121 35.08 -0.96 -52.49
CA PRO A 121 35.10 -2.38 -52.23
C PRO A 121 35.47 -3.15 -53.51
N ALA A 122 36.49 -4.00 -53.43
CA ALA A 122 36.90 -4.84 -54.54
C ALA A 122 37.21 -6.26 -54.07
N THR A 123 36.83 -7.26 -54.88
CA THR A 123 37.31 -8.62 -54.73
C THR A 123 38.40 -8.84 -55.77
N VAL A 124 39.59 -9.20 -55.31
CA VAL A 124 40.77 -9.38 -56.15
C VAL A 124 41.34 -10.77 -55.92
N ASP A 125 41.62 -11.46 -57.02
CA ASP A 125 42.40 -12.70 -57.01
C ASP A 125 43.88 -12.32 -57.17
N GLY A 126 44.73 -12.87 -56.31
CA GLY A 126 46.15 -12.49 -56.24
C GLY A 126 47.05 -13.63 -55.78
N ASP A 127 48.30 -13.27 -55.44
CA ASP A 127 49.37 -14.21 -55.12
C ASP A 127 49.61 -15.25 -56.23
N ASP A 128 49.69 -14.75 -57.47
CA ASP A 128 49.92 -15.53 -58.68
C ASP A 128 51.18 -16.38 -58.58
N THR A 129 51.00 -17.70 -58.59
CA THR A 129 52.09 -18.68 -58.46
C THR A 129 51.93 -19.79 -59.49
N VAL A 130 53.05 -20.31 -60.02
CA VAL A 130 53.02 -21.52 -60.85
C VAL A 130 52.79 -22.73 -59.93
N LEU A 131 51.58 -23.29 -59.99
CA LEU A 131 51.20 -24.41 -59.12
C LEU A 131 51.59 -25.76 -59.74
N PRO A 132 52.07 -26.72 -58.93
CA PRO A 132 52.27 -28.10 -59.38
C PRO A 132 50.91 -28.83 -59.54
N PHE A 133 50.70 -29.52 -60.65
CA PHE A 133 49.52 -30.35 -60.91
C PHE A 133 49.90 -31.83 -61.05
N TYR A 134 49.03 -32.71 -60.55
CA TYR A 134 49.19 -34.16 -60.69
C TYR A 134 48.94 -34.60 -62.14
N ASN A 135 49.88 -35.34 -62.72
CA ASN A 135 49.72 -35.97 -64.02
C ASN A 135 49.18 -37.39 -63.85
N ALA A 136 47.90 -37.60 -64.18
CA ALA A 136 47.28 -38.92 -64.08
C ALA A 136 47.82 -39.94 -65.10
N ALA A 137 48.42 -39.49 -66.20
CA ALA A 137 49.00 -40.37 -67.22
C ALA A 137 50.42 -40.83 -66.86
N ASP A 138 51.18 -40.02 -66.12
CA ASP A 138 52.49 -40.38 -65.58
C ASP A 138 52.70 -39.73 -64.20
N PRO A 139 52.39 -40.45 -63.11
CA PRO A 139 52.49 -39.94 -61.75
C PRO A 139 53.92 -39.60 -61.30
N SER A 140 54.94 -40.03 -62.04
CA SER A 140 56.34 -39.70 -61.75
C SER A 140 56.75 -38.30 -62.22
N VAL A 141 55.89 -37.63 -63.01
CA VAL A 141 56.12 -36.30 -63.56
C VAL A 141 55.03 -35.33 -63.06
N THR A 142 55.44 -34.22 -62.44
CA THR A 142 54.52 -33.16 -62.03
C THR A 142 54.36 -32.14 -63.15
N TYR A 143 53.14 -31.68 -63.41
CA TYR A 143 52.87 -30.59 -64.35
C TYR A 143 53.12 -29.24 -63.69
N ALA A 144 53.71 -28.29 -64.42
CA ALA A 144 53.88 -26.90 -63.98
C ALA A 144 52.75 -26.04 -64.56
N GLY A 145 51.80 -25.62 -63.72
CA GLY A 145 50.58 -24.95 -64.15
C GLY A 145 49.55 -25.91 -64.74
N ALA A 146 48.32 -25.43 -64.88
CA ALA A 146 47.23 -26.21 -65.49
C ALA A 146 47.66 -26.65 -66.91
N ASP A 147 47.39 -27.92 -67.23
CA ASP A 147 47.77 -28.56 -68.50
C ASP A 147 49.27 -28.46 -68.85
N ASN A 148 50.13 -28.33 -67.83
CA ASN A 148 51.58 -28.14 -67.98
C ASN A 148 51.97 -26.89 -68.80
N SER A 149 51.14 -25.86 -68.75
CA SER A 149 51.32 -24.63 -69.55
C SER A 149 52.42 -23.68 -69.04
N GLY A 150 52.90 -23.86 -67.81
CA GLY A 150 53.83 -22.94 -67.15
C GLY A 150 53.20 -21.61 -66.69
N ASN A 151 51.90 -21.41 -66.91
CA ASN A 151 51.21 -20.20 -66.48
C ASN A 151 50.99 -20.19 -64.96
N THR A 152 51.05 -18.99 -64.38
CA THR A 152 50.67 -18.75 -62.98
C THR A 152 49.16 -18.81 -62.80
N ALA A 153 48.73 -19.14 -61.58
CA ALA A 153 47.34 -19.05 -61.15
C ALA A 153 47.26 -18.30 -59.81
N PRO A 154 46.20 -17.52 -59.59
CA PRO A 154 46.00 -16.85 -58.30
C PRO A 154 45.77 -17.91 -57.22
N THR A 155 46.37 -17.69 -56.04
CA THR A 155 46.31 -18.63 -54.91
C THR A 155 45.48 -18.10 -53.75
N VAL A 156 45.15 -16.82 -53.75
CA VAL A 156 44.34 -16.17 -52.71
C VAL A 156 43.29 -15.27 -53.35
N ARG A 157 42.06 -15.33 -52.83
CA ARG A 157 41.01 -14.35 -53.10
C ARG A 157 40.88 -13.42 -51.89
N GLN A 158 40.93 -12.11 -52.13
CA GLN A 158 40.90 -11.10 -51.09
C GLN A 158 39.78 -10.09 -51.34
N ASP A 159 39.09 -9.72 -50.27
CA ASP A 159 38.19 -8.56 -50.26
C ASP A 159 38.94 -7.35 -49.72
N VAL A 160 39.28 -6.45 -50.65
CA VAL A 160 40.17 -5.32 -50.42
C VAL A 160 39.36 -4.02 -50.40
N ALA A 161 39.64 -3.19 -49.40
CA ALA A 161 39.19 -1.81 -49.35
C ALA A 161 40.19 -0.92 -50.11
N GLN A 162 39.93 -0.65 -51.39
CA GLN A 162 40.83 0.15 -52.22
C GLN A 162 40.63 1.64 -51.95
N LEU A 163 41.67 2.30 -51.44
CA LEU A 163 41.63 3.73 -51.13
C LEU A 163 41.99 4.57 -52.34
N GLY A 164 41.27 5.67 -52.54
CA GLY A 164 41.54 6.64 -53.60
C GLY A 164 41.22 8.06 -53.17
N ILE A 165 41.66 9.02 -53.97
CA ILE A 165 41.39 10.46 -53.78
C ILE A 165 41.01 11.09 -55.12
N GLY A 166 40.00 11.94 -55.10
CA GLY A 166 39.54 12.65 -56.30
C GLY A 166 38.67 13.84 -55.96
N THR A 167 38.27 14.63 -56.95
CA THR A 167 37.35 15.78 -56.76
C THR A 167 35.88 15.33 -56.60
N SER A 168 35.59 14.05 -56.83
CA SER A 168 34.28 13.43 -56.68
C SER A 168 34.45 11.97 -56.28
N VAL A 169 33.47 11.41 -55.56
CA VAL A 169 33.43 9.98 -55.23
C VAL A 169 32.94 9.19 -56.44
N PRO A 170 33.68 8.16 -56.93
CA PRO A 170 33.22 7.29 -58.00
C PRO A 170 31.92 6.52 -57.65
N ALA A 171 31.24 6.00 -58.67
CA ALA A 171 30.16 5.05 -58.45
C ALA A 171 30.68 3.82 -57.70
N ASP A 172 29.84 3.25 -56.82
CA ASP A 172 30.15 2.09 -55.98
C ASP A 172 31.31 2.30 -54.97
N ALA A 173 31.76 3.55 -54.78
CA ALA A 173 32.71 3.95 -53.74
C ALA A 173 32.00 4.76 -52.65
N TYR A 174 32.63 4.82 -51.47
CA TYR A 174 32.08 5.52 -50.31
C TYR A 174 33.02 6.62 -49.81
N PRO A 175 32.52 7.82 -49.52
CA PRO A 175 33.34 8.91 -48.98
C PRO A 175 33.87 8.55 -47.58
N LEU A 176 35.08 8.99 -47.26
CA LEU A 176 35.65 8.88 -45.91
C LEU A 176 36.02 10.26 -45.36
N TRP A 177 36.85 11.01 -46.10
CA TRP A 177 37.39 12.29 -45.65
C TRP A 177 37.30 13.33 -46.77
N THR A 178 37.04 14.58 -46.39
CA THR A 178 37.15 15.76 -47.26
C THR A 178 38.43 16.50 -46.91
N VAL A 179 39.17 16.89 -47.94
CA VAL A 179 40.46 17.56 -47.81
C VAL A 179 40.39 18.86 -48.59
N THR A 180 40.32 19.98 -47.87
CA THR A 180 40.25 21.31 -48.49
C THR A 180 41.64 21.91 -48.50
N VAL A 181 42.25 22.00 -49.69
CA VAL A 181 43.63 22.48 -49.85
C VAL A 181 43.61 23.92 -50.34
N PRO A 182 44.01 24.92 -49.53
CA PRO A 182 44.10 26.31 -49.97
C PRO A 182 45.08 26.48 -51.14
N ALA A 183 44.86 27.50 -51.97
CA ALA A 183 45.78 27.81 -53.06
C ALA A 183 47.19 28.14 -52.53
N GLY A 184 48.23 27.62 -53.20
CA GLY A 184 49.64 27.83 -52.81
C GLY A 184 50.16 26.93 -51.70
N THR A 185 49.35 26.01 -51.18
CA THR A 185 49.75 25.03 -50.15
C THR A 185 50.79 24.05 -50.70
N THR A 186 51.86 23.79 -49.94
CA THR A 186 52.91 22.82 -50.27
C THR A 186 52.95 21.61 -49.33
N SER A 187 52.18 21.64 -48.24
CA SER A 187 52.05 20.56 -47.27
C SER A 187 50.66 20.50 -46.65
N ILE A 188 50.10 19.30 -46.48
CA ILE A 188 48.82 19.15 -45.79
C ILE A 188 48.98 19.39 -44.29
N ALA A 189 48.02 20.08 -43.68
CA ALA A 189 47.89 20.24 -42.24
C ALA A 189 46.61 19.55 -41.74
N ALA A 190 46.55 19.21 -40.45
CA ALA A 190 45.45 18.43 -39.88
C ALA A 190 44.09 19.16 -39.95
N ASP A 191 44.09 20.49 -39.90
CA ASP A 191 42.91 21.34 -40.04
C ASP A 191 42.34 21.38 -41.47
N MET A 192 43.12 20.94 -42.46
CA MET A 192 42.66 20.79 -43.85
C MET A 192 41.85 19.51 -44.08
N ILE A 193 41.83 18.59 -43.10
CA ILE A 193 41.18 17.28 -43.17
C ILE A 193 39.93 17.31 -42.29
N ALA A 194 38.78 16.99 -42.87
CA ALA A 194 37.51 16.84 -42.16
C ALA A 194 36.83 15.55 -42.59
N GLN A 195 36.00 14.97 -41.73
CA GLN A 195 35.16 13.84 -42.12
C GLN A 195 34.26 14.27 -43.29
N ALA A 196 34.16 13.44 -44.33
CA ALA A 196 33.30 13.75 -45.46
C ALA A 196 31.82 13.61 -45.09
N ASP A 197 30.96 14.40 -45.72
CA ASP A 197 29.53 14.22 -45.60
C ASP A 197 29.14 12.83 -46.14
N GLY A 198 28.26 12.14 -45.41
CA GLY A 198 27.89 10.74 -45.69
C GLY A 198 29.00 9.71 -45.44
N ALA A 199 30.12 10.06 -44.80
CA ALA A 199 31.15 9.09 -44.46
C ALA A 199 30.60 8.04 -43.47
N PRO A 200 30.68 6.74 -43.78
CA PRO A 200 29.99 5.69 -43.04
C PRO A 200 30.72 5.28 -41.74
N PHE A 201 31.29 6.23 -41.00
CA PHE A 201 31.92 5.93 -39.71
C PHE A 201 30.85 5.79 -38.62
N TYR A 202 30.79 4.62 -37.99
CA TYR A 202 29.87 4.34 -36.88
C TYR A 202 30.65 4.21 -35.58
N ASP A 203 30.03 4.70 -34.50
CA ASP A 203 30.49 4.47 -33.15
C ASP A 203 30.53 2.97 -32.84
N THR A 204 31.54 2.55 -32.07
CA THR A 204 31.62 1.19 -31.53
C THR A 204 30.47 0.92 -30.56
N ILE A 205 30.15 -0.35 -30.29
CA ILE A 205 29.09 -0.72 -29.33
C ILE A 205 29.25 -0.02 -27.96
N PRO A 206 30.46 0.03 -27.35
CA PRO A 206 30.66 0.78 -26.11
C PRO A 206 30.41 2.29 -26.24
N GLN A 207 30.83 2.90 -27.36
CA GLN A 207 30.56 4.31 -27.64
C GLN A 207 29.07 4.58 -27.84
N LEU A 208 28.35 3.69 -28.53
CA LEU A 208 26.89 3.77 -28.67
C LEU A 208 26.16 3.62 -27.33
N GLN A 209 26.67 2.79 -26.41
CA GLN A 209 26.12 2.69 -25.05
C GLN A 209 26.28 4.01 -24.29
N ALA A 210 27.47 4.62 -24.34
CA ALA A 210 27.72 5.92 -23.73
C ALA A 210 26.87 7.02 -24.39
N ALA A 211 26.85 7.06 -25.73
CA ALA A 211 26.11 8.06 -26.50
C ALA A 211 24.60 7.92 -26.33
N LYS A 212 24.04 6.71 -26.18
CA LYS A 212 22.61 6.55 -25.84
C LYS A 212 22.31 7.05 -24.43
N GLN A 213 23.24 6.91 -23.49
CA GLN A 213 23.08 7.49 -22.15
C GLN A 213 22.99 9.02 -22.22
N ASP A 214 23.80 9.65 -23.07
CA ASP A 214 23.76 11.10 -23.32
C ASP A 214 22.54 11.53 -24.17
N ALA A 215 22.19 10.77 -25.21
CA ALA A 215 21.12 11.07 -26.16
C ALA A 215 19.71 10.77 -25.65
N LEU A 216 19.56 9.97 -24.60
CA LEU A 216 18.29 9.81 -23.89
C LEU A 216 17.84 11.13 -23.20
N GLY A 217 18.61 12.21 -23.30
CA GLY A 217 18.31 13.48 -22.64
C GLY A 217 18.44 13.39 -21.11
N TYR A 218 18.75 12.20 -20.60
CA TYR A 218 19.25 11.98 -19.27
C TYR A 218 20.79 12.12 -19.29
N THR A 219 21.30 13.30 -19.64
CA THR A 219 22.33 13.86 -18.73
C THR A 219 21.74 13.63 -17.34
N PRO A 220 22.37 12.85 -16.43
CA PRO A 220 21.83 12.71 -15.09
C PRO A 220 21.49 14.12 -14.68
N VAL A 221 20.22 14.36 -14.40
CA VAL A 221 19.77 15.71 -14.12
C VAL A 221 20.46 16.05 -12.80
N GLN A 222 21.68 16.59 -12.88
CA GLN A 222 22.03 17.70 -12.04
C GLN A 222 20.91 18.69 -12.33
N GLN A 223 19.90 18.68 -11.47
CA GLN A 223 18.84 19.67 -11.49
C GLN A 223 19.51 21.03 -11.29
N GLY A 224 19.84 21.69 -12.40
CA GLY A 224 20.57 22.95 -12.46
C GLY A 224 21.99 22.78 -13.01
N GLY A 225 22.21 23.20 -14.26
CA GLY A 225 23.54 23.14 -14.87
C GLY A 225 23.60 23.41 -16.38
N GLY A 226 22.66 24.14 -16.98
CA GLY A 226 22.86 24.65 -18.34
C GLY A 226 24.09 25.57 -18.43
N PRO A 227 24.64 25.85 -19.64
CA PRO A 227 25.87 26.64 -19.82
C PRO A 227 25.89 28.04 -19.17
N SER A 228 24.74 28.56 -18.75
CA SER A 228 24.57 29.84 -18.06
C SER A 228 24.11 29.73 -16.60
N GLN A 229 24.15 28.54 -15.99
CA GLN A 229 23.77 28.28 -14.60
C GLN A 229 25.02 27.95 -13.76
N THR A 230 25.94 28.92 -13.63
CA THR A 230 27.15 28.82 -12.81
C THR A 230 26.89 28.97 -11.30
N ALA A 231 25.69 29.39 -10.92
CA ALA A 231 25.22 29.53 -9.54
C ALA A 231 23.74 29.08 -9.43
N GLY A 232 23.35 28.54 -8.27
CA GLY A 232 21.97 28.13 -7.99
C GLY A 232 21.62 26.68 -8.34
N LYS A 233 22.58 25.75 -8.32
CA LYS A 233 22.22 24.32 -8.49
C LYS A 233 21.48 23.82 -7.25
N ILE A 234 20.44 23.02 -7.44
CA ILE A 234 19.70 22.41 -6.35
C ILE A 234 20.29 21.02 -6.11
N CYS A 235 20.85 20.80 -4.92
CA CYS A 235 21.41 19.52 -4.52
C CYS A 235 20.47 18.85 -3.54
N ILE A 236 19.89 17.73 -3.97
CA ILE A 236 18.97 16.93 -3.18
C ILE A 236 19.73 15.76 -2.58
N GLY A 237 19.66 15.56 -1.27
CA GLY A 237 20.36 14.48 -0.59
C GLY A 237 19.66 14.07 0.70
N GLU A 238 19.92 12.85 1.15
CA GLU A 238 19.46 12.37 2.46
C GLU A 238 20.33 12.98 3.57
N ASP A 239 19.67 13.45 4.63
CA ASP A 239 20.33 13.96 5.82
C ASP A 239 21.07 12.85 6.57
N SER A 240 22.40 12.94 6.61
CA SER A 240 23.26 11.96 7.28
C SER A 240 23.25 12.06 8.80
N THR A 241 22.63 13.08 9.42
CA THR A 241 22.62 13.22 10.90
C THR A 241 21.60 12.32 11.60
N GLY A 242 21.22 11.19 10.97
CA GLY A 242 20.41 10.14 11.59
C GLY A 242 18.90 10.30 11.48
N ILE A 243 18.42 11.40 10.88
CA ILE A 243 16.98 11.65 10.72
C ILE A 243 16.49 11.04 9.39
N GLY A 244 17.30 10.89 8.34
CA GLY A 244 16.87 10.20 7.10
C GLY A 244 15.88 10.99 6.23
N GLY A 245 15.92 12.33 6.34
CA GLY A 245 15.06 13.22 5.56
C GLY A 245 15.72 13.75 4.30
N ILE A 246 14.93 14.01 3.27
CA ILE A 246 15.42 14.60 2.02
C ILE A 246 15.60 16.12 2.21
N ARG A 247 16.85 16.57 2.18
CA ARG A 247 17.23 17.99 2.19
C ARG A 247 17.54 18.49 0.79
N TYR A 248 17.42 19.80 0.62
CA TYR A 248 17.96 20.49 -0.53
C TYR A 248 18.92 21.60 -0.09
N ALA A 249 20.06 21.66 -0.78
CA ALA A 249 21.02 22.75 -0.65
C ALA A 249 21.11 23.49 -1.98
N LEU A 250 21.39 24.78 -1.92
CA LEU A 250 21.74 25.56 -3.10
C LEU A 250 23.27 25.62 -3.21
N MET A 251 23.81 25.15 -4.33
CA MET A 251 25.21 25.38 -4.68
C MET A 251 25.36 26.75 -5.35
N ASN A 252 26.17 27.62 -4.74
CA ASN A 252 26.61 28.86 -5.34
C ASN A 252 28.13 28.79 -5.55
N GLY A 253 28.55 28.51 -6.79
CA GLY A 253 29.94 28.11 -7.07
C GLY A 253 30.30 26.80 -6.35
N SER A 254 31.36 26.82 -5.55
CA SER A 254 31.81 25.67 -4.74
C SER A 254 31.14 25.56 -3.37
N ALA A 255 30.39 26.59 -2.96
CA ALA A 255 29.78 26.63 -1.63
C ALA A 255 28.38 25.98 -1.66
N LEU A 256 28.17 25.03 -0.75
CA LEU A 256 26.87 24.42 -0.47
C LEU A 256 26.20 25.18 0.68
N THR A 257 25.05 25.81 0.40
CA THR A 257 24.21 26.42 1.44
C THR A 257 22.97 25.57 1.62
N ASP A 258 22.90 24.84 2.73
CA ASP A 258 21.75 24.03 3.10
C ASP A 258 20.50 24.91 3.29
N GLN A 259 19.43 24.59 2.56
CA GLN A 259 18.13 25.27 2.69
C GLN A 259 17.17 24.46 3.59
N GLY A 260 17.62 23.29 4.06
CA GLY A 260 16.90 22.36 4.91
C GLY A 260 16.04 21.37 4.12
N PHE A 261 15.00 20.84 4.77
CA PHE A 261 14.16 19.78 4.22
C PHE A 261 13.24 20.27 3.09
N ILE A 262 13.07 19.46 2.04
CA ILE A 262 12.19 19.77 0.89
C ILE A 262 10.72 19.85 1.32
N LEU A 263 10.33 19.05 2.30
CA LEU A 263 8.99 19.03 2.87
C LEU A 263 9.11 19.42 4.35
N ARG A 264 8.70 20.66 4.68
CA ARG A 264 8.46 21.08 6.06
C ARG A 264 6.95 21.20 6.26
N SER A 265 6.39 20.33 7.08
CA SER A 265 5.03 20.48 7.60
C SER A 265 5.12 20.83 9.08
N TYR A 266 4.19 21.61 9.62
CA TYR A 266 4.17 21.95 11.06
C TYR A 266 3.04 21.18 11.74
N ALA A 267 3.32 20.54 12.87
CA ALA A 267 2.28 20.10 13.79
C ALA A 267 2.19 21.04 14.98
N PRO A 268 0.96 21.35 15.43
CA PRO A 268 0.75 22.03 16.69
C PRO A 268 1.24 21.12 17.83
N ASN A 269 2.35 21.49 18.46
CA ASN A 269 2.78 20.88 19.71
C ASN A 269 2.33 21.78 20.86
N PRO A 270 1.33 21.33 21.66
CA PRO A 270 0.71 22.17 22.68
C PRO A 270 1.66 22.55 23.83
N ALA A 271 2.84 21.92 23.94
CA ALA A 271 3.81 22.20 24.99
C ALA A 271 4.92 23.20 24.57
N VAL A 272 5.17 23.39 23.27
CA VAL A 272 6.38 24.12 22.80
C VAL A 272 6.14 25.02 21.57
N GLY A 273 4.91 25.11 21.06
CA GLY A 273 4.61 25.79 19.80
C GLY A 273 4.83 24.88 18.59
N ASP A 274 4.46 25.34 17.40
CA ASP A 274 4.47 24.54 16.17
C ASP A 274 5.86 23.96 15.86
N THR A 275 6.00 22.63 15.89
CA THR A 275 7.25 21.93 15.57
C THR A 275 7.19 21.36 14.16
N ALA A 276 8.23 21.60 13.37
CA ALA A 276 8.33 21.11 12.00
C ALA A 276 8.59 19.59 11.96
N PHE A 277 7.81 18.86 11.17
CA PHE A 277 8.09 17.50 10.74
C PHE A 277 9.27 17.51 9.77
N THR A 278 10.15 16.52 9.92
CA THR A 278 11.39 16.43 9.14
C THR A 278 11.35 15.33 8.10
N ASN A 279 10.46 14.33 8.26
CA ASN A 279 10.35 13.18 7.37
C ASN A 279 8.93 12.75 7.07
N ILE A 280 8.78 12.16 5.88
CA ILE A 280 7.64 11.36 5.47
C ILE A 280 8.21 9.99 5.08
N TYR A 281 7.88 8.94 5.83
CA TYR A 281 8.32 7.58 5.50
C TYR A 281 7.12 6.63 5.35
N TYR A 282 7.26 5.67 4.45
CA TYR A 282 6.28 4.60 4.28
C TYR A 282 6.56 3.49 5.28
N ALA A 283 5.67 3.30 6.26
CA ALA A 283 5.81 2.22 7.23
C ALA A 283 5.32 0.91 6.59
N GLY A 284 6.26 0.15 6.00
CA GLY A 284 5.97 -1.04 5.21
C GLY A 284 5.13 -2.13 5.89
N GLY A 285 5.10 -2.16 7.23
CA GLY A 285 4.27 -3.11 8.00
C GLY A 285 2.82 -2.69 8.23
N VAL A 286 2.48 -1.41 8.03
CA VAL A 286 1.15 -0.85 8.37
C VAL A 286 0.45 -0.22 7.18
N GLY A 287 1.12 -0.05 6.03
CA GLY A 287 0.53 0.52 4.82
C GLY A 287 0.18 2.01 4.96
N HIS A 288 0.72 2.71 5.95
CA HIS A 288 0.47 4.13 6.17
C HIS A 288 1.73 4.96 5.92
N VAL A 289 1.51 6.22 5.54
CA VAL A 289 2.54 7.25 5.48
C VAL A 289 2.60 7.92 6.86
N TRP A 290 3.77 7.89 7.50
CA TRP A 290 3.96 8.43 8.84
C TRP A 290 4.85 9.67 8.76
N ALA A 291 4.55 10.66 9.61
CA ALA A 291 5.40 11.82 9.82
C ALA A 291 6.20 11.63 11.12
N ALA A 292 7.50 11.88 11.07
CA ALA A 292 8.38 11.80 12.25
C ALA A 292 8.95 13.17 12.61
N ILE A 293 9.15 13.38 13.92
CA ILE A 293 9.86 14.53 14.47
C ILE A 293 11.03 13.99 15.30
N SER A 294 12.26 14.22 14.83
CA SER A 294 13.55 13.98 15.51
C SER A 294 13.84 12.51 15.91
N ASP A 295 12.99 11.92 16.73
CA ASP A 295 13.13 10.62 17.39
C ASP A 295 11.77 10.01 17.82
N ARG A 296 10.65 10.74 17.62
CA ARG A 296 9.29 10.27 17.90
C ARG A 296 8.45 10.21 16.65
N ILE A 297 7.74 9.10 16.54
CA ILE A 297 6.84 8.79 15.45
C ILE A 297 5.46 9.39 15.80
N TYR A 298 5.01 10.39 15.04
CA TYR A 298 3.77 11.13 15.30
C TYR A 298 2.69 10.75 14.30
N GLY A 299 2.03 9.61 14.53
CA GLY A 299 0.79 9.21 13.86
C GLY A 299 0.87 9.04 12.34
N SER A 300 -0.14 8.38 11.76
CA SER A 300 -0.31 8.34 10.31
C SER A 300 -0.87 9.67 9.81
N LEU A 301 -0.40 10.12 8.65
CA LEU A 301 -1.10 11.16 7.90
C LEU A 301 -2.43 10.55 7.43
N ALA A 302 -3.54 11.26 7.68
CA ALA A 302 -4.86 10.84 7.26
C ALA A 302 -4.89 10.66 5.74
N TRP A 303 -5.40 9.51 5.27
CA TRP A 303 -5.55 9.27 3.84
C TRP A 303 -6.65 10.16 3.26
N TYR A 304 -6.65 10.34 1.94
CA TYR A 304 -7.75 11.00 1.23
C TYR A 304 -9.11 10.39 1.62
N SER A 305 -9.17 9.07 1.83
CA SER A 305 -10.36 8.38 2.32
C SER A 305 -10.80 8.87 3.69
N ASP A 306 -9.88 9.02 4.65
CA ASP A 306 -10.18 9.45 6.02
C ASP A 306 -10.70 10.90 6.02
N VAL A 307 -10.05 11.78 5.25
CA VAL A 307 -10.48 13.17 5.06
C VAL A 307 -11.86 13.21 4.39
N THR A 308 -12.08 12.38 3.37
CA THR A 308 -13.38 12.27 2.70
C THR A 308 -14.46 11.79 3.67
N THR A 309 -14.17 10.78 4.51
CA THR A 309 -15.09 10.27 5.52
C THR A 309 -15.45 11.35 6.55
N VAL A 310 -14.46 12.10 7.07
CA VAL A 310 -14.73 13.21 7.98
C VAL A 310 -15.57 14.29 7.30
N GLN A 311 -15.28 14.62 6.05
CA GLN A 311 -16.04 15.61 5.29
C GLN A 311 -17.49 15.15 5.05
N THR A 312 -17.69 13.87 4.72
CA THR A 312 -19.02 13.26 4.59
C THR A 312 -19.77 13.33 5.92
N ASN A 313 -19.16 12.90 7.02
CA ASN A 313 -19.78 12.92 8.34
C ASN A 313 -20.16 14.35 8.77
N LEU A 314 -19.29 15.33 8.52
CA LEU A 314 -19.57 16.73 8.82
C LEU A 314 -20.72 17.28 7.97
N THR A 315 -20.75 16.93 6.68
CA THR A 315 -21.84 17.33 5.77
C THR A 315 -23.18 16.74 6.22
N THR A 316 -23.20 15.46 6.59
CA THR A 316 -24.40 14.79 7.13
C THR A 316 -24.85 15.41 8.44
N ALA A 317 -23.94 15.70 9.37
CA ALA A 317 -24.27 16.35 10.64
C ALA A 317 -24.84 17.76 10.43
N LEU A 318 -24.27 18.54 9.52
CA LEU A 318 -24.74 19.88 9.19
C LEU A 318 -26.14 19.84 8.55
N ALA A 319 -26.40 18.87 7.67
CA ALA A 319 -27.72 18.65 7.09
C ALA A 319 -28.75 18.30 8.17
N ALA A 320 -28.44 17.35 9.06
CA ALA A 320 -29.32 16.98 10.18
C ALA A 320 -29.62 18.15 11.13
N GLN A 321 -28.62 19.00 11.41
CA GLN A 321 -28.81 20.22 12.20
C GLN A 321 -29.70 21.23 11.46
N SER A 322 -29.54 21.37 10.14
CA SER A 322 -30.38 22.23 9.31
C SER A 322 -31.85 21.76 9.34
N ASP A 323 -32.09 20.46 9.21
CA ASP A 323 -33.43 19.88 9.28
C ASP A 323 -34.07 20.11 10.65
N THR A 324 -33.30 19.91 11.72
CA THR A 324 -33.74 20.19 13.10
C THR A 324 -34.10 21.67 13.27
N ASN A 325 -33.28 22.58 12.75
CA ASN A 325 -33.55 24.01 12.81
C ASN A 325 -34.80 24.39 12.00
N ALA A 326 -35.04 23.76 10.84
CA ALA A 326 -36.22 23.99 10.02
C ALA A 326 -37.51 23.47 10.70
N ASP A 327 -37.44 22.32 11.37
CA ASP A 327 -38.56 21.80 12.16
C ASP A 327 -38.88 22.73 13.34
N VAL A 328 -37.87 23.16 14.10
CA VAL A 328 -38.05 24.12 15.19
C VAL A 328 -38.65 25.44 14.70
N GLN A 329 -38.16 25.99 13.59
CA GLN A 329 -38.75 27.19 12.96
C GLN A 329 -40.23 26.96 12.57
N THR A 330 -40.56 25.78 12.04
CA THR A 330 -41.93 25.41 11.69
C THR A 330 -42.82 25.31 12.93
N GLN A 331 -42.33 24.68 14.00
CA GLN A 331 -43.05 24.58 15.27
C GLN A 331 -43.26 25.96 15.89
N ILE A 332 -42.24 26.82 15.91
CA ILE A 332 -42.35 28.21 16.38
C ILE A 332 -43.38 28.97 15.54
N GLY A 333 -43.36 28.84 14.20
CA GLY A 333 -44.36 29.46 13.34
C GLY A 333 -45.79 29.00 13.65
N LYS A 334 -45.98 27.71 13.95
CA LYS A 334 -47.27 27.15 14.40
C LYS A 334 -47.68 27.68 15.77
N SER A 335 -46.74 27.81 16.71
CA SER A 335 -47.01 28.28 18.07
C SER A 335 -47.22 29.79 18.17
N VAL A 336 -46.59 30.59 17.32
CA VAL A 336 -46.59 32.07 17.42
C VAL A 336 -47.61 32.73 16.48
N SER A 337 -48.00 32.11 15.36
CA SER A 337 -48.86 32.82 14.38
C SER A 337 -50.29 33.07 14.86
N GLY A 338 -50.75 32.48 15.97
CA GLY A 338 -52.11 32.70 16.50
C GLY A 338 -53.24 32.35 15.53
N VAL A 339 -52.92 31.78 14.36
CA VAL A 339 -53.83 31.31 13.33
C VAL A 339 -53.60 29.80 13.24
N PRO A 340 -54.43 28.98 13.91
CA PRO A 340 -54.36 27.54 13.76
C PRO A 340 -54.69 27.21 12.30
N GLN A 341 -53.71 26.71 11.54
CA GLN A 341 -54.02 26.04 10.30
C GLN A 341 -54.86 24.81 10.65
N LEU A 342 -56.05 24.77 10.05
CA LEU A 342 -57.04 23.71 10.05
C LEU A 342 -56.40 22.31 9.93
N SER A 343 -56.00 21.70 11.05
CA SER A 343 -56.23 20.28 11.23
C SER A 343 -57.65 20.14 11.76
N THR A 344 -58.32 19.05 11.41
CA THR A 344 -59.72 18.75 11.75
C THR A 344 -60.01 18.59 13.24
N ASP A 345 -59.05 18.92 14.11
CA ASP A 345 -59.18 18.83 15.55
C ASP A 345 -59.57 20.21 16.10
N ALA A 346 -60.83 20.34 16.50
CA ALA A 346 -61.40 21.54 17.06
C ALA A 346 -60.65 21.98 18.32
N GLN A 347 -59.77 22.97 18.20
CA GLN A 347 -59.15 23.65 19.34
C GLN A 347 -59.78 25.03 19.53
N GLY A 348 -60.36 25.23 20.72
CA GLY A 348 -61.17 26.38 21.08
C GLY A 348 -60.39 27.69 21.15
N VAL A 349 -60.86 28.71 20.43
CA VAL A 349 -60.15 29.96 20.17
C VAL A 349 -60.53 31.10 21.14
N LYS A 350 -61.55 30.93 22.01
CA LYS A 350 -61.89 31.98 22.98
C LYS A 350 -62.71 31.48 24.18
N LEU A 351 -62.22 31.76 25.38
CA LEU A 351 -63.01 31.74 26.61
C LEU A 351 -63.63 33.13 26.80
N VAL A 352 -64.94 33.23 26.73
CA VAL A 352 -65.66 34.49 26.97
C VAL A 352 -66.64 34.29 28.11
N TYR A 353 -66.51 35.07 29.17
CA TYR A 353 -67.55 35.25 30.17
C TYR A 353 -68.56 36.27 29.62
N ALA A 354 -69.49 35.80 28.79
CA ALA A 354 -70.55 36.66 28.28
C ALA A 354 -71.62 36.83 29.36
N ALA A 355 -71.64 37.97 30.04
CA ALA A 355 -72.70 38.33 30.96
C ALA A 355 -74.03 38.44 30.17
N GLY A 356 -74.88 37.41 30.28
CA GLY A 356 -76.19 37.36 29.62
C GLY A 356 -76.50 36.07 28.88
N SER A 357 -75.55 35.15 28.69
CA SER A 357 -75.83 33.83 28.10
C SER A 357 -76.11 32.80 29.20
N THR A 358 -77.39 32.52 29.48
CA THR A 358 -77.81 31.48 30.41
C THR A 358 -77.86 30.11 29.73
N SER A 359 -77.41 29.05 30.40
CA SER A 359 -77.69 27.68 29.95
C SER A 359 -79.19 27.37 29.96
N PRO A 360 -79.66 26.27 29.34
CA PRO A 360 -81.06 25.87 29.36
C PRO A 360 -81.68 25.74 30.77
N ASP A 361 -80.85 25.61 31.81
CA ASP A 361 -81.25 25.58 33.24
C ASP A 361 -81.25 26.97 33.92
N GLY A 362 -80.95 28.05 33.20
CA GLY A 362 -80.97 29.43 33.70
C GLY A 362 -79.69 29.92 34.40
N THR A 363 -78.63 29.10 34.49
CA THR A 363 -77.38 29.50 35.17
C THR A 363 -76.37 30.17 34.22
N ALA A 364 -75.65 31.18 34.71
CA ALA A 364 -74.59 31.84 33.95
C ALA A 364 -73.32 30.97 33.97
N ARG A 365 -72.88 30.49 32.81
CA ARG A 365 -71.74 29.58 32.68
C ARG A 365 -70.75 30.07 31.63
N PRO A 366 -69.43 29.92 31.85
CA PRO A 366 -68.43 30.22 30.83
C PRO A 366 -68.64 29.33 29.61
N GLN A 367 -68.70 29.96 28.43
CA GLN A 367 -68.92 29.26 27.16
C GLN A 367 -67.60 29.11 26.42
N PHE A 368 -67.36 27.90 25.90
CA PHE A 368 -66.36 27.68 24.87
C PHE A 368 -67.03 27.81 23.51
N TYR A 369 -66.60 28.79 22.73
CA TYR A 369 -67.05 28.96 21.36
C TYR A 369 -66.11 28.24 20.41
N TYR A 370 -66.68 27.37 19.57
CA TYR A 370 -65.98 26.73 18.46
C TYR A 370 -66.83 26.83 17.19
N ASN A 371 -66.20 26.64 16.04
CA ASN A 371 -66.86 26.83 14.76
C ASN A 371 -67.85 25.66 14.53
N GLY A 372 -69.14 25.89 14.79
CA GLY A 372 -70.20 24.88 14.77
C GLY A 372 -71.18 24.92 15.95
N GLY A 373 -70.90 25.72 16.98
CA GLY A 373 -71.80 25.91 18.12
C GLY A 373 -71.08 26.43 19.36
N ASN A 374 -71.83 26.62 20.44
CA ASN A 374 -71.27 26.85 21.77
C ASN A 374 -71.51 25.63 22.65
N ALA A 375 -70.48 25.21 23.40
CA ALA A 375 -70.63 24.23 24.46
C ALA A 375 -70.39 24.91 25.80
N PHE A 376 -71.22 24.58 26.77
CA PHE A 376 -71.02 24.98 28.16
C PHE A 376 -69.93 24.10 28.77
N LEU A 377 -69.00 24.72 29.49
CA LEU A 377 -68.10 23.95 30.34
C LEU A 377 -68.90 23.26 31.44
N ALA A 378 -68.59 21.99 31.68
CA ALA A 378 -69.14 21.25 32.80
C ALA A 378 -68.78 21.97 34.11
N THR A 379 -69.80 22.27 34.90
CA THR A 379 -69.63 22.76 36.26
C THR A 379 -69.25 21.61 37.18
N GLU A 380 -68.77 21.93 38.38
CA GLU A 380 -68.53 20.94 39.43
C GLU A 380 -69.75 20.03 39.68
N VAL A 381 -70.97 20.57 39.55
CA VAL A 381 -72.22 19.82 39.69
C VAL A 381 -72.40 18.78 38.58
N ASP A 382 -72.04 19.13 37.34
CA ASP A 382 -72.14 18.20 36.21
C ASP A 382 -71.08 17.09 36.33
N VAL A 383 -69.87 17.44 36.77
CA VAL A 383 -68.79 16.49 37.04
C VAL A 383 -69.17 15.56 38.20
N ALA A 384 -69.75 16.09 39.27
CA ALA A 384 -70.23 15.29 40.39
C ALA A 384 -71.36 14.32 39.97
N THR A 385 -72.28 14.78 39.12
CA THR A 385 -73.37 13.94 38.59
C THR A 385 -72.84 12.85 37.68
N LEU A 386 -71.89 13.17 36.79
CA LEU A 386 -71.23 12.20 35.93
C LEU A 386 -70.42 11.19 36.75
N SER A 387 -69.69 11.66 37.76
CA SER A 387 -68.95 10.81 38.69
C SER A 387 -69.89 9.85 39.41
N SER A 388 -71.03 10.32 39.91
CA SER A 388 -72.03 9.46 40.55
C SER A 388 -72.57 8.38 39.60
N ARG A 389 -72.89 8.75 38.35
CA ARG A 389 -73.37 7.79 37.34
C ARG A 389 -72.30 6.76 36.99
N LEU A 390 -71.05 7.19 36.86
CA LEU A 390 -69.93 6.31 36.57
C LEU A 390 -69.66 5.35 37.73
N THR A 391 -69.73 5.82 38.98
CA THR A 391 -69.63 4.97 40.16
C THR A 391 -70.74 3.93 40.20
N SER A 392 -71.99 4.29 39.88
CA SER A 392 -73.10 3.34 39.79
C SER A 392 -72.94 2.32 38.66
N GLU A 393 -72.44 2.73 37.49
CA GLU A 393 -72.16 1.83 36.36
C GLU A 393 -71.02 0.86 36.69
N ILE A 394 -69.95 1.35 37.34
CA ILE A 394 -68.84 0.50 37.81
C ILE A 394 -69.34 -0.55 38.79
N ALA A 395 -70.18 -0.16 39.76
CA ALA A 395 -70.79 -1.10 40.70
C ALA A 395 -71.62 -2.15 39.95
N THR A 396 -72.45 -1.73 39.00
CA THR A 396 -73.27 -2.63 38.18
C THR A 396 -72.42 -3.62 37.36
N ARG A 397 -71.32 -3.14 36.75
CA ARG A 397 -70.38 -3.97 35.99
C ARG A 397 -69.63 -4.96 36.89
N SER A 398 -69.26 -4.53 38.09
CA SER A 398 -68.62 -5.38 39.09
C SER A 398 -69.53 -6.54 39.50
N ASP A 399 -70.81 -6.26 39.74
CA ASP A 399 -71.80 -7.30 40.07
C ASP A 399 -71.98 -8.29 38.91
N GLN A 400 -72.04 -7.80 37.67
CA GLN A 400 -72.11 -8.65 36.48
C GLN A 400 -70.89 -9.57 36.33
N VAL A 401 -69.69 -9.07 36.61
CA VAL A 401 -68.45 -9.88 36.56
C VAL A 401 -68.43 -10.92 37.69
N SER A 402 -68.90 -10.56 38.88
CA SER A 402 -69.06 -11.50 40.01
C SER A 402 -70.02 -12.63 39.67
N ASP A 403 -71.17 -12.31 39.07
CA ASP A 403 -72.13 -13.31 38.60
C ASP A 403 -71.54 -14.20 37.50
N LEU A 404 -70.81 -13.63 36.54
CA LEU A 404 -70.15 -14.40 35.49
C LEU A 404 -69.08 -15.35 36.06
N ASN A 405 -68.26 -14.88 37.00
CA ASN A 405 -67.27 -15.73 37.68
C ASN A 405 -67.93 -16.86 38.47
N THR A 406 -69.07 -16.59 39.12
CA THR A 406 -69.86 -17.62 39.81
C THR A 406 -70.41 -18.65 38.82
N GLN A 407 -70.93 -18.22 37.68
CA GLN A 407 -71.42 -19.11 36.62
C GLN A 407 -70.29 -19.95 36.00
N VAL A 408 -69.13 -19.35 35.74
CA VAL A 408 -67.95 -20.05 35.22
C VAL A 408 -67.41 -21.04 36.24
N GLY A 409 -67.29 -20.65 37.51
CA GLY A 409 -66.92 -21.55 38.61
C GLY A 409 -67.86 -22.74 38.71
N ASN A 410 -69.17 -22.53 38.68
CA ASN A 410 -70.16 -23.60 38.71
C ASN A 410 -70.09 -24.53 37.48
N ARG A 411 -69.73 -24.00 36.28
CA ARG A 411 -69.53 -24.82 35.08
C ARG A 411 -68.21 -25.60 35.09
N ILE A 412 -67.16 -25.08 35.74
CA ILE A 412 -65.85 -25.73 35.85
C ILE A 412 -65.86 -26.83 36.92
N VAL A 413 -66.62 -26.67 38.01
CA VAL A 413 -66.72 -27.68 39.09
C VAL A 413 -67.62 -28.88 38.70
N GLY A 414 -68.46 -28.73 37.67
CA GLY A 414 -69.32 -29.82 37.16
C GLY A 414 -68.61 -30.88 36.28
N LEU A 415 -67.32 -30.71 35.97
CA LEU A 415 -66.54 -31.61 35.10
C LEU A 415 -65.47 -32.38 35.90
N ALA A 416 -65.90 -33.10 36.93
CA ALA A 416 -65.05 -34.05 37.63
C ALA A 416 -64.82 -35.29 36.74
N GLY A 417 -63.60 -35.46 36.19
CA GLY A 417 -63.23 -36.71 35.52
C GLY A 417 -62.05 -36.71 34.55
N SER A 418 -61.49 -35.56 34.16
CA SER A 418 -60.31 -35.53 33.27
C SER A 418 -59.07 -35.10 34.04
N GLY A 419 -58.12 -36.00 34.24
CA GLY A 419 -56.87 -35.84 34.99
C GLY A 419 -55.87 -34.80 34.44
N PHE A 420 -56.33 -33.56 34.27
CA PHE A 420 -55.48 -32.40 34.09
C PHE A 420 -55.40 -31.67 35.42
N ILE A 421 -54.17 -31.47 35.93
CA ILE A 421 -53.90 -30.64 37.11
C ILE A 421 -54.17 -29.20 36.71
N THR A 422 -55.34 -28.70 37.09
CA THR A 422 -55.72 -27.31 36.91
C THR A 422 -54.93 -26.45 37.89
N VAL A 423 -54.09 -25.55 37.36
CA VAL A 423 -53.50 -24.46 38.14
C VAL A 423 -54.65 -23.58 38.60
N GLN A 424 -54.95 -23.60 39.90
CA GLN A 424 -56.17 -22.99 40.44
C GLN A 424 -56.05 -21.46 40.49
N SER A 425 -54.84 -20.97 40.76
CA SER A 425 -54.49 -19.56 40.56
C SER A 425 -52.98 -19.36 40.41
N LEU A 426 -52.64 -18.38 39.59
CA LEU A 426 -51.31 -17.78 39.50
C LEU A 426 -51.40 -16.40 40.14
N VAL A 427 -50.84 -16.24 41.34
CA VAL A 427 -50.84 -14.94 42.01
C VAL A 427 -49.43 -14.37 41.96
N VAL A 428 -49.28 -13.25 41.24
CA VAL A 428 -48.10 -12.39 41.30
C VAL A 428 -48.37 -11.37 42.41
N ASP A 429 -47.68 -11.49 43.53
CA ASP A 429 -47.71 -10.42 44.52
C ASP A 429 -46.81 -9.28 44.03
N GLN A 430 -47.43 -8.21 43.54
CA GLN A 430 -46.72 -7.07 42.95
C GLN A 430 -45.81 -6.34 43.96
N THR A 431 -46.00 -6.56 45.27
CA THR A 431 -45.21 -5.91 46.33
C THR A 431 -43.92 -6.68 46.63
N SER A 432 -43.95 -8.02 46.53
CA SER A 432 -42.79 -8.90 46.80
C SER A 432 -42.12 -9.48 45.55
N GLN A 433 -42.72 -9.28 44.37
CA GLN A 433 -42.34 -9.88 43.08
C GLN A 433 -42.24 -11.42 43.07
N ASN A 434 -42.88 -12.09 44.03
CA ASN A 434 -42.94 -13.55 44.02
C ASN A 434 -44.13 -14.07 43.22
N LEU A 435 -43.88 -15.15 42.49
CA LEU A 435 -44.88 -15.91 41.75
C LEU A 435 -45.26 -17.15 42.56
N THR A 436 -46.47 -17.18 43.11
CA THR A 436 -46.97 -18.37 43.81
C THR A 436 -47.93 -19.14 42.91
N LEU A 437 -47.56 -20.37 42.57
CA LEU A 437 -48.39 -21.35 41.85
C LEU A 437 -49.14 -22.21 42.86
N ASN A 438 -50.45 -22.04 42.98
CA ASN A 438 -51.25 -22.88 43.88
C ASN A 438 -51.93 -24.01 43.08
N LEU A 439 -51.47 -25.24 43.31
CA LEU A 439 -51.91 -26.45 42.57
C LEU A 439 -52.99 -27.25 43.30
N GLY A 440 -53.65 -26.66 44.30
CA GLY A 440 -54.92 -27.16 44.86
C GLY A 440 -54.83 -28.43 45.70
N ASN A 441 -53.64 -28.98 46.00
CA ASN A 441 -53.51 -30.22 46.79
C ASN A 441 -52.41 -30.20 47.88
N GLY A 442 -52.09 -29.02 48.43
CA GLY A 442 -51.24 -28.92 49.63
C GLY A 442 -49.74 -29.21 49.44
N VAL A 443 -49.27 -29.37 48.21
CA VAL A 443 -47.83 -29.47 47.89
C VAL A 443 -47.40 -28.18 47.19
N VAL A 444 -46.68 -27.33 47.92
CA VAL A 444 -45.98 -26.17 47.35
C VAL A 444 -44.78 -26.71 46.59
N ALA A 445 -44.81 -26.64 45.25
CA ALA A 445 -43.70 -27.07 44.42
C ALA A 445 -42.51 -26.14 44.63
N GLN A 446 -41.53 -26.67 45.36
CA GLN A 446 -40.12 -26.32 45.49
C GLN A 446 -39.67 -24.97 44.94
N GLU A 447 -39.49 -24.08 45.92
CA GLU A 447 -38.58 -22.95 46.01
C GLU A 447 -37.44 -22.98 44.98
N TYR A 448 -37.56 -22.16 43.92
CA TYR A 448 -36.37 -21.58 43.33
C TYR A 448 -35.70 -20.77 44.43
N ALA A 449 -34.51 -21.19 44.87
CA ALA A 449 -33.74 -20.50 45.90
C ALA A 449 -33.67 -19.01 45.53
N GLN A 450 -34.34 -18.17 46.32
CA GLN A 450 -34.37 -16.74 46.06
C GLN A 450 -32.92 -16.25 46.08
N VAL A 451 -32.47 -15.68 44.96
CA VAL A 451 -31.17 -15.04 44.85
C VAL A 451 -31.39 -13.54 44.79
N GLN A 452 -30.87 -12.83 45.78
CA GLN A 452 -30.78 -11.37 45.77
C GLN A 452 -29.35 -10.98 45.41
N THR A 453 -29.17 -9.96 44.56
CA THR A 453 -27.85 -9.42 44.21
C THR A 453 -27.83 -7.90 44.37
N GLY A 454 -26.66 -7.34 44.62
CA GLY A 454 -26.44 -5.90 44.70
C GLY A 454 -24.99 -5.52 44.45
N VAL A 455 -24.74 -4.22 44.27
CA VAL A 455 -23.42 -3.65 44.05
C VAL A 455 -22.91 -3.02 45.34
N ILE A 456 -21.63 -3.20 45.65
CA ILE A 456 -20.92 -2.51 46.75
C ILE A 456 -20.25 -1.27 46.15
N ASN A 457 -20.64 -0.09 46.65
CA ASN A 457 -20.15 1.19 46.17
C ASN A 457 -19.74 2.10 47.34
N ASP A 458 -19.02 1.53 48.31
CA ASP A 458 -18.53 2.23 49.51
C ASP A 458 -17.02 2.40 49.40
N SER A 459 -16.55 3.61 49.06
CA SER A 459 -15.12 3.90 48.99
C SER A 459 -14.41 3.56 50.31
N PRO A 460 -13.29 2.81 50.31
CA PRO A 460 -12.44 2.45 49.16
C PRO A 460 -12.75 1.10 48.50
N ALA A 461 -13.89 0.46 48.80
CA ALA A 461 -14.31 -0.84 48.30
C ALA A 461 -15.34 -0.77 47.15
N PHE A 462 -15.02 -1.40 46.03
CA PHE A 462 -15.94 -1.56 44.89
C PHE A 462 -16.09 -3.05 44.58
N GLY A 463 -17.32 -3.52 44.43
CA GLY A 463 -17.61 -4.94 44.26
C GLY A 463 -19.09 -5.28 44.14
N TRP A 464 -19.44 -6.54 44.40
CA TRP A 464 -20.80 -7.02 44.37
C TRP A 464 -21.08 -7.99 45.53
N TRP A 465 -22.35 -8.17 45.85
CA TRP A 465 -22.81 -9.17 46.80
C TRP A 465 -23.99 -9.97 46.25
N LYS A 466 -24.12 -11.20 46.73
CA LYS A 466 -25.18 -12.15 46.41
C LYS A 466 -25.67 -12.83 47.69
N LYS A 467 -26.97 -12.77 47.98
CA LYS A 467 -27.62 -13.59 49.01
C LYS A 467 -28.37 -14.72 48.35
N THR A 468 -28.11 -15.95 48.76
CA THR A 468 -28.81 -17.15 48.31
C THR A 468 -29.58 -17.74 49.47
N ARG A 469 -30.91 -17.87 49.36
CA ARG A 469 -31.71 -18.51 50.41
C ARG A 469 -31.44 -20.00 50.41
N LEU A 470 -31.00 -20.53 51.54
CA LEU A 470 -30.77 -21.96 51.76
C LEU A 470 -32.11 -22.66 52.05
N PRO A 471 -32.21 -23.99 51.83
CA PRO A 471 -33.44 -24.75 52.06
C PRO A 471 -33.97 -24.72 53.51
N ASP A 472 -33.13 -24.36 54.48
CA ASP A 472 -33.54 -24.17 55.88
C ASP A 472 -34.14 -22.77 56.14
N GLY A 473 -34.29 -21.95 55.09
CA GLY A 473 -34.82 -20.59 55.14
C GLY A 473 -33.79 -19.53 55.50
N SER A 474 -32.57 -19.91 55.91
CA SER A 474 -31.47 -18.98 56.17
C SER A 474 -30.89 -18.42 54.87
N TRP A 475 -30.08 -17.36 54.96
CA TRP A 475 -29.43 -16.77 53.79
C TRP A 475 -27.92 -17.02 53.85
N LEU A 476 -27.35 -17.43 52.73
CA LEU A 476 -25.92 -17.45 52.48
C LEU A 476 -25.54 -16.17 51.73
N LEU A 477 -24.73 -15.32 52.34
CA LEU A 477 -24.14 -14.15 51.70
C LEU A 477 -22.79 -14.53 51.09
N GLU A 478 -22.59 -14.09 49.87
CA GLU A 478 -21.31 -14.01 49.20
C GLU A 478 -21.06 -12.55 48.83
N GLN A 479 -19.89 -12.02 49.14
CA GLN A 479 -19.47 -10.68 48.70
C GLN A 479 -18.05 -10.72 48.17
N GLU A 480 -17.84 -10.07 47.03
CA GLU A 480 -16.54 -9.92 46.39
C GLU A 480 -16.29 -8.44 46.11
N TYR A 481 -15.20 -7.90 46.63
CA TYR A 481 -14.85 -6.48 46.46
C TYR A 481 -13.35 -6.26 46.53
N VAL A 482 -12.90 -5.16 45.94
CA VAL A 482 -11.49 -4.76 45.94
C VAL A 482 -11.28 -3.61 46.92
N VAL A 483 -10.32 -3.76 47.83
CA VAL A 483 -9.89 -2.71 48.77
C VAL A 483 -8.55 -2.17 48.32
N THR A 484 -8.43 -0.84 48.25
CA THR A 484 -7.17 -0.14 47.92
C THR A 484 -6.67 0.65 49.12
N GLY A 485 -5.35 0.89 49.18
CA GLY A 485 -4.75 1.81 50.16
C GLY A 485 -4.57 1.25 51.58
N LEU A 486 -4.51 -0.08 51.73
CA LEU A 486 -4.25 -0.72 53.03
C LEU A 486 -2.78 -0.49 53.44
N LYS A 487 -2.53 0.04 54.64
CA LYS A 487 -1.20 0.22 55.25
C LYS A 487 -1.18 -0.35 56.68
N GLY A 488 -0.12 -1.06 57.03
CA GLY A 488 0.08 -1.64 58.38
C GLY A 488 -1.00 -2.66 58.78
N ASN A 489 -1.31 -2.71 60.08
CA ASN A 489 -2.36 -3.55 60.65
C ASN A 489 -3.73 -2.91 60.35
N ALA A 490 -4.27 -3.21 59.18
CA ALA A 490 -5.50 -2.59 58.70
C ALA A 490 -6.71 -3.46 59.06
N ALA A 491 -7.64 -2.91 59.83
CA ALA A 491 -8.95 -3.49 60.04
C ALA A 491 -9.88 -3.07 58.90
N HIS A 492 -10.40 -4.04 58.15
CA HIS A 492 -11.39 -3.81 57.11
C HIS A 492 -12.74 -4.38 57.51
N LYS A 493 -13.78 -3.56 57.46
CA LYS A 493 -15.16 -3.99 57.73
C LYS A 493 -15.77 -4.57 56.46
N PHE A 494 -16.45 -5.69 56.59
CA PHE A 494 -17.26 -6.21 55.49
C PHE A 494 -18.37 -5.20 55.16
N PRO A 495 -18.61 -4.90 53.87
CA PRO A 495 -19.72 -4.03 53.44
C PRO A 495 -21.07 -4.48 53.98
N MET A 496 -21.28 -5.81 54.08
CA MET A 496 -22.38 -6.38 54.86
C MET A 496 -21.86 -7.39 55.88
N ALA A 497 -22.38 -7.31 57.11
CA ALA A 497 -22.02 -8.21 58.19
C ALA A 497 -22.60 -9.62 57.99
N PHE A 498 -21.81 -10.62 58.37
CA PHE A 498 -22.22 -12.02 58.46
C PHE A 498 -22.76 -12.34 59.85
N ALA A 499 -23.53 -13.43 60.01
CA ALA A 499 -23.98 -13.91 61.32
C ALA A 499 -22.85 -14.53 62.13
N SER A 500 -21.85 -15.10 61.45
CA SER A 500 -20.66 -15.71 62.02
C SER A 500 -19.47 -15.46 61.10
N SER A 501 -18.25 -15.77 61.54
CA SER A 501 -17.05 -15.58 60.73
C SER A 501 -17.17 -16.31 59.38
N PRO A 502 -17.08 -15.60 58.23
CA PRO A 502 -17.27 -16.20 56.91
C PRO A 502 -16.06 -17.06 56.50
N ALA A 503 -16.22 -17.87 55.46
CA ALA A 503 -15.08 -18.37 54.69
C ALA A 503 -14.50 -17.22 53.86
N LEU A 504 -13.23 -16.91 54.07
CA LEU A 504 -12.55 -15.78 53.43
C LEU A 504 -11.49 -16.26 52.43
N THR A 505 -11.53 -15.73 51.22
CA THR A 505 -10.47 -15.88 50.21
C THR A 505 -9.92 -14.51 49.87
N LEU A 506 -8.60 -14.37 49.93
CA LEU A 506 -7.89 -13.12 49.67
C LEU A 506 -6.94 -13.31 48.48
N THR A 507 -7.03 -12.41 47.51
CA THR A 507 -6.11 -12.39 46.36
C THR A 507 -5.54 -10.99 46.22
N CYS A 508 -4.22 -10.85 46.35
CA CYS A 508 -3.55 -9.59 46.01
C CYS A 508 -3.19 -9.56 44.53
N SER A 509 -3.34 -8.40 43.90
CA SER A 509 -2.75 -8.15 42.59
C SER A 509 -1.29 -7.77 42.77
N ASN A 510 -0.39 -8.38 41.99
CA ASN A 510 1.03 -7.98 41.96
C ASN A 510 1.12 -6.57 41.37
N ASP A 511 1.55 -5.62 42.19
CA ASP A 511 1.67 -4.21 41.83
C ASP A 511 2.71 -4.01 40.71
N THR A 512 2.35 -3.24 39.68
CA THR A 512 3.15 -2.96 38.45
C THR A 512 3.98 -1.68 38.56
N GLY A 513 4.26 -1.25 39.79
CA GLY A 513 5.14 -0.12 40.09
C GLY A 513 6.59 -0.37 39.67
N THR A 514 7.26 0.68 39.20
CA THR A 514 8.61 0.67 38.59
C THR A 514 9.78 0.41 39.55
N SER A 515 9.52 0.04 40.80
CA SER A 515 10.55 -0.43 41.73
C SER A 515 10.59 -1.96 41.71
N ASN A 516 11.77 -2.57 41.55
CA ASN A 516 12.00 -4.03 41.55
C ASN A 516 11.72 -4.72 42.91
N GLN A 517 10.74 -4.24 43.68
CA GLN A 517 10.29 -4.81 44.94
C GLN A 517 9.06 -5.70 44.68
N HIS A 518 9.29 -7.00 44.57
CA HIS A 518 8.21 -7.99 44.47
C HIS A 518 7.46 -8.06 45.82
N LYS A 519 6.31 -7.40 45.90
CA LYS A 519 5.39 -7.51 47.04
C LYS A 519 4.67 -8.85 46.97
N SER A 520 5.15 -9.86 47.69
CA SER A 520 4.45 -11.16 47.84
C SER A 520 3.75 -11.23 49.19
N ILE A 521 2.47 -11.58 49.21
CA ILE A 521 1.78 -11.97 50.45
C ILE A 521 2.15 -13.42 50.73
N PHE A 522 2.94 -13.66 51.78
CA PHE A 522 3.25 -15.01 52.21
C PHE A 522 2.04 -15.59 52.96
N PRO A 523 1.45 -16.72 52.52
CA PRO A 523 0.26 -17.32 53.15
C PRO A 523 0.46 -17.65 54.64
N ASN A 524 1.72 -17.83 55.06
CA ASN A 524 2.06 -18.28 56.41
C ASN A 524 2.18 -17.15 57.46
N TYR A 525 1.95 -15.88 57.08
CA TYR A 525 2.08 -14.72 57.98
C TYR A 525 0.78 -13.91 58.15
N LEU A 526 -0.37 -14.48 57.81
CA LEU A 526 -1.67 -13.92 58.15
C LEU A 526 -1.95 -14.13 59.66
N GLN A 527 -1.41 -13.24 60.49
CA GLN A 527 -1.92 -13.03 61.84
C GLN A 527 -3.03 -11.99 61.75
N GLY A 528 -4.26 -12.43 61.95
CA GLY A 528 -5.44 -11.60 61.80
C GLY A 528 -6.62 -12.23 62.51
N THR A 529 -7.53 -11.39 62.99
CA THR A 529 -8.80 -11.86 63.57
C THR A 529 -9.90 -11.70 62.53
N LEU A 530 -10.56 -12.81 62.18
CA LEU A 530 -11.73 -12.82 61.31
C LEU A 530 -13.01 -12.86 62.17
N THR A 531 -13.80 -11.80 62.09
CA THR A 531 -15.09 -11.70 62.76
C THR A 531 -16.23 -11.66 61.74
N ALA A 532 -17.46 -11.75 62.23
CA ALA A 532 -18.67 -11.56 61.44
C ALA A 532 -18.73 -10.19 60.72
N SER A 533 -18.10 -9.15 61.27
CA SER A 533 -18.21 -7.77 60.79
C SER A 533 -16.99 -7.27 60.01
N GLY A 534 -15.89 -8.03 60.00
CA GLY A 534 -14.69 -7.63 59.28
C GLY A 534 -13.51 -8.57 59.49
N VAL A 535 -12.39 -8.19 58.91
CA VAL A 535 -11.11 -8.86 59.06
C VAL A 535 -10.03 -7.83 59.41
N THR A 536 -9.19 -8.16 60.39
CA THR A 536 -7.94 -7.41 60.61
C THR A 536 -6.81 -8.19 59.96
N LEU A 537 -6.03 -7.54 59.11
CA LEU A 537 -4.94 -8.15 58.37
C LEU A 537 -3.65 -7.41 58.71
N ASP A 538 -2.64 -8.16 59.15
CA ASP A 538 -1.29 -7.65 59.26
C ASP A 538 -0.60 -7.86 57.91
N VAL A 539 -0.47 -6.79 57.12
CA VAL A 539 0.12 -6.86 55.79
C VAL A 539 1.58 -6.40 55.84
N PHE A 540 2.49 -7.31 55.53
CA PHE A 540 3.92 -7.04 55.40
C PHE A 540 4.36 -7.22 53.94
N TYR A 541 5.31 -6.41 53.48
CA TYR A 541 6.11 -6.77 52.31
C TYR A 541 7.53 -7.12 52.75
N TYR A 542 8.15 -8.05 52.02
CA TYR A 542 9.56 -8.38 52.18
C TYR A 542 10.39 -7.46 51.27
N ASP A 543 11.24 -6.63 51.86
CA ASP A 543 12.19 -5.83 51.09
C ASP A 543 13.44 -6.66 50.80
N ASN A 544 13.55 -7.18 49.57
CA ASN A 544 14.72 -7.92 49.11
C ASN A 544 16.04 -7.13 49.28
N ALA A 545 16.00 -5.80 49.29
CA ALA A 545 17.20 -4.98 49.44
C ALA A 545 17.73 -4.96 50.88
N ASN A 546 16.86 -5.09 51.88
CA ASN A 546 17.19 -4.96 53.31
C ASN A 546 17.02 -6.26 54.10
N GLY A 547 16.54 -7.34 53.47
CA GLY A 547 16.33 -8.65 54.11
C GLY A 547 15.31 -8.64 55.26
N SER A 548 14.46 -7.60 55.32
CA SER A 548 13.57 -7.28 56.44
C SER A 548 12.12 -7.15 55.95
N CYS A 549 11.17 -7.59 56.79
CA CYS A 549 9.74 -7.33 56.60
C CYS A 549 9.40 -5.92 57.11
N ALA A 550 8.88 -5.05 56.23
CA ALA A 550 8.48 -3.68 56.59
C ALA A 550 6.97 -3.47 56.45
N LEU A 551 6.41 -2.57 57.28
CA LEU A 551 4.97 -2.39 57.52
C LEU A 551 4.27 -1.34 56.62
N SER A 552 4.93 -0.81 55.59
CA SER A 552 4.41 0.39 54.90
C SER A 552 4.50 0.31 53.37
N GLY A 553 3.46 -0.22 52.75
CA GLY A 553 3.22 -0.12 51.31
C GLY A 553 1.72 -0.16 51.04
N ASP A 554 1.24 0.57 50.03
CA ASP A 554 -0.15 0.48 49.57
C ASP A 554 -0.36 -0.87 48.84
N PHE A 555 -1.40 -1.60 49.24
CA PHE A 555 -1.84 -2.85 48.60
C PHE A 555 -3.24 -2.72 48.02
N ILE A 556 -3.47 -3.43 46.92
CA ILE A 556 -4.79 -3.69 46.37
C ILE A 556 -5.14 -5.15 46.65
N LEU A 557 -6.20 -5.35 47.43
CA LEU A 557 -6.64 -6.66 47.89
C LEU A 557 -8.03 -6.96 47.33
N SER A 558 -8.17 -8.03 46.55
CA SER A 558 -9.47 -8.60 46.24
C SER A 558 -9.90 -9.53 47.38
N VAL A 559 -11.07 -9.26 47.92
CA VAL A 559 -11.65 -9.97 49.07
C VAL A 559 -12.92 -10.67 48.62
N ARG A 560 -12.97 -12.00 48.76
CA ARG A 560 -14.20 -12.79 48.60
C ARG A 560 -14.55 -13.46 49.92
N ALA A 561 -15.72 -13.15 50.47
CA ALA A 561 -16.20 -13.69 51.73
C ALA A 561 -17.56 -14.37 51.54
N VAL A 562 -17.71 -15.59 52.07
CA VAL A 562 -18.94 -16.39 51.97
C VAL A 562 -19.35 -16.90 53.35
N GLY A 563 -20.56 -16.62 53.80
CA GLY A 563 -21.04 -17.03 55.12
C GLY A 563 -22.52 -16.74 55.34
N PRO A 564 -23.11 -17.23 56.45
CA PRO A 564 -24.52 -16.97 56.77
C PRO A 564 -24.74 -15.47 57.04
N VAL A 565 -25.90 -14.95 56.64
CA VAL A 565 -26.24 -13.52 56.83
C VAL A 565 -26.70 -13.28 58.26
N ALA A 566 -26.20 -12.21 58.89
CA ALA A 566 -26.77 -11.73 60.15
C ALA A 566 -28.23 -11.35 59.88
N SER A 567 -29.17 -12.02 60.56
CA SER A 567 -30.61 -11.79 60.45
C SER A 567 -30.97 -10.32 60.66
#